data_AF-A0A812WCP7-F1
#
_entry.id   AF-A0A812WCP7-F1
#
_cell.length_a   1.000
_cell.length_b   1.000
_cell.length_c   1.000
_cell.angle_alpha   90.00
_cell.angle_beta   90.00
_cell.angle_gamma   90.00
#
_symmetry.space_group_name_H-M   'P 1'
#
loop_
_entity.id
_entity.type
_entity.pdbx_description
1 polymer ?
#
loop_
_entity_poly.entity_id
_entity_poly.type
_entity_poly.pdbx_seq_one_letter_code
_entity_poly.pdbx_strand_id
1 'polypeptide(L)'
;MSQLGCVASCRYLEVNSAWAFATLREVDGQLFRALEERCLSGSGCLLVDATPQQLANLTWAFATVGHGSEGELFELVAREARPKLGDFSMQGIANLVWAFATAGVDATELFQAVGDKLMSDGGRLLDRSPDAQIAFGVDLTAVLQSFRARGFTHPVMHWAQTEGLRQLGQHLDLTIVGSLSPAPRSLGTLPDMPEFVFNDEDRCVVLKPPGWQVDTEGDEEDFIEEAHSAREMLSGFMISTFSGMQLPILTDRRCKKGFLHRLDVPSSGLILAAKTYDAYFDLLGQLACGNISRDYVVMLHGFLAASRGIFQVSLDKDVGATWSAKSAVLESGGKASSTRLRVGGYVFAQQHQPLTIVAMRIDSGRRHQIRVQSAYAGHPTVTDRRYTVELVYDADARWCKRNFLHRFSLAFCDSEGAHQSARAALPTDLREVMWHVTPKE
;
A
#
# COMPACT_ATOMS: atom_id res chain seq x y z
N MET A 1 36.80 -28.81 10.02
CA MET A 1 36.38 -27.43 9.66
C MET A 1 35.91 -27.26 8.20
N SER A 2 35.82 -28.30 7.34
CA SER A 2 35.46 -28.14 5.92
C SER A 2 34.06 -28.62 5.50
N GLN A 3 33.36 -29.46 6.29
CA GLN A 3 31.99 -29.90 5.95
C GLN A 3 30.90 -28.92 6.40
N LEU A 4 31.03 -28.29 7.57
CA LEU A 4 30.06 -27.30 8.08
C LEU A 4 29.95 -26.06 7.18
N GLY A 5 31.07 -25.59 6.59
CA GLY A 5 31.07 -24.45 5.67
C GLY A 5 30.41 -24.75 4.31
N CYS A 6 30.51 -25.99 3.82
CA CYS A 6 29.90 -26.40 2.56
C CYS A 6 28.36 -26.51 2.69
N VAL A 7 27.88 -27.05 3.83
CA VAL A 7 26.44 -27.18 4.12
C VAL A 7 25.79 -25.81 4.35
N ALA A 8 26.44 -24.91 5.09
CA ALA A 8 25.93 -23.55 5.31
C ALA A 8 25.85 -22.74 4.00
N SER A 9 26.84 -22.87 3.12
CA SER A 9 26.85 -22.24 1.79
C SER A 9 25.71 -22.74 0.90
N CYS A 10 25.44 -24.05 0.92
CA CYS A 10 24.37 -24.67 0.13
C CYS A 10 22.97 -24.22 0.59
N ARG A 11 22.73 -24.14 1.91
CA ARG A 11 21.47 -23.63 2.49
C ARG A 11 21.21 -22.15 2.18
N TYR A 12 22.27 -21.34 2.17
CA TYR A 12 22.18 -19.92 1.80
C TYR A 12 21.78 -19.75 0.33
N LEU A 13 22.33 -20.57 -0.57
CA LEU A 13 21.97 -20.57 -1.99
C LEU A 13 20.52 -20.97 -2.22
N GLU A 14 19.97 -21.91 -1.45
CA GLU A 14 18.58 -22.36 -1.56
C GLU A 14 17.57 -21.28 -1.15
N VAL A 15 17.78 -20.64 0.01
CA VAL A 15 16.91 -19.55 0.46
C VAL A 15 16.97 -18.36 -0.50
N ASN A 16 18.16 -18.02 -0.99
CA ASN A 16 18.31 -16.95 -1.96
C ASN A 16 17.72 -17.30 -3.32
N SER A 17 17.73 -18.57 -3.71
CA SER A 17 17.07 -19.05 -4.92
C SER A 17 15.55 -18.91 -4.77
N ALA A 18 14.96 -19.36 -3.64
CA ALA A 18 13.54 -19.14 -3.36
C ALA A 18 13.17 -17.65 -3.41
N TRP A 19 13.99 -16.82 -2.77
CA TRP A 19 13.80 -15.37 -2.76
C TRP A 19 13.93 -14.75 -4.16
N ALA A 20 14.91 -15.17 -4.96
CA ALA A 20 15.13 -14.67 -6.31
C ALA A 20 13.96 -15.06 -7.23
N PHE A 21 13.52 -16.32 -7.22
CA PHE A 21 12.36 -16.77 -7.98
C PHE A 21 11.08 -16.04 -7.56
N ALA A 22 10.84 -15.90 -6.26
CA ALA A 22 9.71 -15.14 -5.75
C ALA A 22 9.78 -13.64 -6.12
N THR A 23 10.97 -13.03 -6.13
CA THR A 23 11.18 -11.64 -6.53
C THR A 23 10.96 -11.45 -8.03
N LEU A 24 11.42 -12.39 -8.84
CA LEU A 24 11.17 -12.47 -10.28
C LEU A 24 9.73 -12.92 -10.60
N ARG A 25 8.97 -13.35 -9.58
CA ARG A 25 7.62 -13.89 -9.69
C ARG A 25 7.52 -15.13 -10.59
N GLU A 26 8.62 -15.84 -10.73
CA GLU A 26 8.70 -17.11 -11.45
C GLU A 26 8.31 -18.24 -10.50
N VAL A 27 7.19 -18.91 -10.81
CA VAL A 27 6.71 -20.04 -10.01
C VAL A 27 7.26 -21.34 -10.59
N ASP A 28 8.47 -21.72 -10.16
CA ASP A 28 8.99 -23.05 -10.41
C ASP A 28 8.44 -24.03 -9.37
N GLY A 29 7.32 -24.68 -9.72
CA GLY A 29 6.64 -25.62 -8.83
C GLY A 29 7.46 -26.88 -8.49
N GLN A 30 8.53 -27.21 -9.24
CA GLN A 30 9.44 -28.29 -8.86
C GLN A 30 10.43 -27.80 -7.79
N LEU A 31 11.01 -26.62 -7.99
CA LEU A 31 11.90 -25.98 -7.03
C LEU A 31 11.21 -25.79 -5.67
N PHE A 32 10.02 -25.18 -5.65
CA PHE A 32 9.32 -24.89 -4.39
C PHE A 32 8.87 -26.16 -3.65
N ARG A 33 8.47 -27.22 -4.37
CA ARG A 33 8.23 -28.54 -3.75
C ARG A 33 9.49 -29.15 -3.15
N ALA A 34 10.60 -29.14 -3.89
CA ALA A 34 11.87 -29.66 -3.38
C ALA A 34 12.37 -28.88 -2.15
N LEU A 35 12.18 -27.55 -2.13
CA LEU A 35 12.50 -26.73 -0.98
C LEU A 35 11.57 -27.02 0.22
N GLU A 36 10.28 -27.21 -0.03
CA GLU A 36 9.32 -27.60 1.01
C GLU A 36 9.68 -28.96 1.63
N GLU A 37 9.92 -29.99 0.82
CA GLU A 37 10.36 -31.31 1.29
C GLU A 37 11.61 -31.23 2.16
N ARG A 38 12.56 -30.36 1.80
CA ARG A 38 13.77 -30.14 2.59
C ARG A 38 13.50 -29.39 3.89
N CYS A 39 12.56 -28.46 3.90
CA CYS A 39 12.12 -27.80 5.13
C CYS A 39 11.44 -28.79 6.07
N LEU A 40 10.69 -29.75 5.53
CA LEU A 40 9.97 -30.77 6.30
C LEU A 40 10.82 -31.99 6.67
N SER A 41 12.01 -32.14 6.07
CA SER A 41 12.89 -33.28 6.35
C SER A 41 13.44 -33.27 7.79
N GLY A 42 13.34 -34.39 8.51
CA GLY A 42 13.80 -34.48 9.91
C GLY A 42 15.32 -34.33 10.07
N SER A 43 16.11 -35.00 9.25
CA SER A 43 17.57 -34.88 9.23
C SER A 43 18.00 -33.91 8.12
N GLY A 44 18.58 -32.76 8.48
CA GLY A 44 19.03 -31.77 7.50
C GLY A 44 18.01 -30.67 7.16
N CYS A 45 16.93 -30.57 7.96
CA CYS A 45 15.92 -29.50 7.90
C CYS A 45 16.57 -28.14 7.63
N LEU A 46 16.08 -27.44 6.60
CA LEU A 46 16.56 -26.11 6.24
C LEU A 46 16.32 -25.07 7.36
N LEU A 47 15.32 -25.29 8.20
CA LEU A 47 14.79 -24.29 9.16
C LEU A 47 15.49 -24.30 10.53
N VAL A 48 15.99 -25.45 10.99
CA VAL A 48 16.55 -25.61 12.35
C VAL A 48 17.73 -24.66 12.59
N ASP A 49 18.65 -24.55 11.62
CA ASP A 49 19.81 -23.65 11.72
C ASP A 49 19.65 -22.37 10.87
N ALA A 50 18.45 -22.11 10.35
CA ALA A 50 18.21 -20.91 9.57
C ALA A 50 18.34 -19.66 10.45
N THR A 51 19.04 -18.66 9.92
CA THR A 51 19.10 -17.33 10.54
C THR A 51 17.71 -16.67 10.51
N PRO A 52 17.44 -15.69 11.40
CA PRO A 52 16.24 -14.86 11.35
C PRO A 52 15.90 -14.33 9.95
N GLN A 53 16.90 -13.81 9.24
CA GLN A 53 16.73 -13.28 7.89
C GLN A 53 16.33 -14.37 6.89
N GLN A 54 16.93 -15.56 7.00
CA GLN A 54 16.59 -16.69 6.13
C GLN A 54 15.17 -17.18 6.37
N LEU A 55 14.73 -17.27 7.63
CA LEU A 55 13.35 -17.61 7.97
C LEU A 55 12.37 -16.59 7.36
N ALA A 56 12.61 -15.29 7.55
CA ALA A 56 11.76 -14.25 6.99
C ALA A 56 11.71 -14.29 5.45
N ASN A 57 12.86 -14.38 4.79
CA ASN A 57 12.96 -14.40 3.32
C ASN A 57 12.31 -15.64 2.71
N LEU A 58 12.53 -16.81 3.29
CA LEU A 58 11.97 -18.07 2.83
C LEU A 58 10.44 -18.04 2.97
N THR A 59 9.94 -17.67 4.14
CA THR A 59 8.49 -17.57 4.40
C THR A 59 7.82 -16.60 3.44
N TRP A 60 8.46 -15.44 3.22
CA TRP A 60 7.98 -14.45 2.24
C TRP A 60 7.95 -15.00 0.82
N ALA A 61 8.96 -15.78 0.41
CA ALA A 61 9.02 -16.39 -0.90
C ALA A 61 7.86 -17.38 -1.11
N PHE A 62 7.64 -18.30 -0.17
CA PHE A 62 6.52 -19.26 -0.22
C PHE A 62 5.15 -18.55 -0.22
N ALA A 63 4.97 -17.55 0.65
CA ALA A 63 3.74 -16.75 0.69
C ALA A 63 3.49 -16.01 -0.63
N THR A 64 4.54 -15.50 -1.25
CA THR A 64 4.49 -14.75 -2.50
C THR A 64 4.01 -15.61 -3.66
N VAL A 65 4.56 -16.82 -3.81
CA VAL A 65 4.19 -17.73 -4.90
C VAL A 65 2.91 -18.52 -4.61
N GLY A 66 2.38 -18.44 -3.38
CA GLY A 66 1.19 -19.17 -2.96
C GLY A 66 1.42 -20.67 -2.82
N HIS A 67 2.62 -21.10 -2.43
CA HIS A 67 2.97 -22.50 -2.22
C HIS A 67 3.15 -22.81 -0.74
N GLY A 68 2.77 -24.03 -0.30
CA GLY A 68 2.98 -24.51 1.07
C GLY A 68 2.12 -23.85 2.16
N SER A 69 1.21 -22.93 1.81
CA SER A 69 0.32 -22.26 2.77
C SER A 69 -0.74 -23.18 3.38
N GLU A 70 -1.03 -24.31 2.74
CA GLU A 70 -1.97 -25.33 3.24
C GLU A 70 -1.26 -26.46 4.01
N GLY A 71 0.08 -26.44 4.10
CA GLY A 71 0.90 -27.49 4.67
C GLY A 71 1.60 -27.14 5.99
N GLU A 72 2.38 -28.07 6.52
CA GLU A 72 3.10 -27.96 7.80
C GLU A 72 4.25 -26.93 7.79
N LEU A 73 4.61 -26.39 6.61
CA LEU A 73 5.76 -25.51 6.44
C LEU A 73 5.66 -24.24 7.30
N PHE A 74 4.52 -23.54 7.26
CA PHE A 74 4.33 -22.30 8.00
C PHE A 74 4.27 -22.54 9.52
N GLU A 75 3.69 -23.67 9.95
CA GLU A 75 3.71 -24.06 11.36
C GLU A 75 5.13 -24.32 11.86
N LEU A 76 5.94 -25.01 11.04
CA LEU A 76 7.34 -25.29 11.35
C LEU A 76 8.18 -24.01 11.41
N VAL A 77 8.00 -23.10 10.43
CA VAL A 77 8.61 -21.77 10.46
C VAL A 77 8.23 -21.02 11.73
N ALA A 78 6.95 -21.01 12.11
CA ALA A 78 6.49 -20.31 13.31
C ALA A 78 7.15 -20.88 14.57
N ARG A 79 7.26 -22.21 14.67
CA ARG A 79 7.94 -22.89 15.78
C ARG A 79 9.42 -22.53 15.85
N GLU A 80 10.12 -22.48 14.72
CA GLU A 80 11.55 -22.16 14.66
C GLU A 80 11.83 -20.66 14.87
N ALA A 81 10.94 -19.77 14.41
CA ALA A 81 11.12 -18.33 14.53
C ALA A 81 10.94 -17.82 15.96
N ARG A 82 9.97 -18.36 16.72
CA ARG A 82 9.64 -17.94 18.09
C ARG A 82 10.84 -17.85 19.04
N PRO A 83 11.67 -18.89 19.24
CA PRO A 83 12.83 -18.80 20.13
C PRO A 83 13.93 -17.88 19.60
N LYS A 84 13.93 -17.57 18.30
CA LYS A 84 14.94 -16.73 17.64
C LYS A 84 14.52 -15.25 17.54
N LEU A 85 13.30 -14.89 17.96
CA LEU A 85 12.75 -13.52 17.83
C LEU A 85 13.68 -12.43 18.38
N GLY A 86 14.46 -12.72 19.43
CA GLY A 86 15.44 -11.78 19.99
C GLY A 86 16.50 -11.32 18.99
N ASP A 87 16.84 -12.16 18.01
CA ASP A 87 17.88 -11.93 17.01
C ASP A 87 17.32 -11.36 15.70
N PHE A 88 16.00 -11.24 15.55
CA PHE A 88 15.40 -10.63 14.38
C PHE A 88 15.61 -9.11 14.36
N SER A 89 15.92 -8.58 13.18
CA SER A 89 15.74 -7.15 12.91
C SER A 89 14.24 -6.82 12.86
N MET A 90 13.90 -5.53 13.03
CA MET A 90 12.52 -5.08 12.94
C MET A 90 11.91 -5.36 11.56
N GLN A 91 12.68 -5.11 10.50
CA GLN A 91 12.31 -5.46 9.13
C GLN A 91 12.09 -6.97 8.96
N GLY A 92 12.93 -7.80 9.58
CA GLY A 92 12.77 -9.25 9.57
C GLY A 92 11.47 -9.69 10.24
N ILE A 93 11.12 -9.10 11.39
CA ILE A 93 9.83 -9.32 12.06
C ILE A 93 8.68 -8.92 11.15
N ALA A 94 8.73 -7.71 10.58
CA ALA A 94 7.70 -7.19 9.70
C ALA A 94 7.50 -8.10 8.47
N ASN A 95 8.58 -8.50 7.81
CA ASN A 95 8.54 -9.41 6.66
C ASN A 95 7.96 -10.78 7.04
N LEU A 96 8.34 -11.32 8.20
CA LEU A 96 7.83 -12.61 8.68
C LEU A 96 6.32 -12.55 8.89
N VAL A 97 5.81 -11.65 9.73
CA VAL A 97 4.36 -11.59 10.01
C VAL A 97 3.55 -11.19 8.77
N TRP A 98 4.12 -10.36 7.89
CA TRP A 98 3.49 -10.01 6.63
C TRP A 98 3.40 -11.21 5.68
N ALA A 99 4.40 -12.10 5.66
CA ALA A 99 4.35 -13.34 4.89
C ALA A 99 3.23 -14.27 5.38
N PHE A 100 3.09 -14.47 6.69
CA PHE A 100 1.95 -15.21 7.26
C PHE A 100 0.60 -14.59 6.89
N ALA A 101 0.49 -13.25 7.02
CA ALA A 101 -0.73 -12.53 6.64
C ALA A 101 -1.05 -12.64 5.14
N THR A 102 -0.02 -12.66 4.29
CA THR A 102 -0.15 -12.80 2.83
C THR A 102 -0.57 -14.22 2.44
N ALA A 103 0.00 -15.23 3.09
CA ALA A 103 -0.36 -16.64 2.90
C ALA A 103 -1.74 -16.99 3.49
N GLY A 104 -2.34 -16.11 4.29
CA GLY A 104 -3.61 -16.36 4.97
C GLY A 104 -3.52 -17.40 6.09
N VAL A 105 -2.31 -17.69 6.58
CA VAL A 105 -2.07 -18.72 7.60
C VAL A 105 -2.17 -18.11 8.99
N ASP A 106 -2.90 -18.80 9.88
CA ASP A 106 -3.00 -18.42 11.28
C ASP A 106 -1.80 -18.89 12.09
N ALA A 107 -1.13 -17.93 12.76
CA ALA A 107 0.02 -18.19 13.60
C ALA A 107 -0.07 -17.40 14.91
N THR A 108 -1.15 -17.63 15.66
CA THR A 108 -1.49 -16.88 16.88
C THR A 108 -0.35 -16.83 17.88
N GLU A 109 0.35 -17.95 18.13
CA GLU A 109 1.45 -17.98 19.10
C GLU A 109 2.68 -17.18 18.64
N LEU A 110 2.95 -17.16 17.33
CA LEU A 110 4.02 -16.33 16.77
C LEU A 110 3.64 -14.84 16.86
N PHE A 111 2.40 -14.50 16.51
CA PHE A 111 1.92 -13.11 16.54
C PHE A 111 1.89 -12.57 17.97
N GLN A 112 1.48 -13.40 18.94
CA GLN A 112 1.57 -13.09 20.37
C GLN A 112 3.02 -12.82 20.79
N ALA A 113 3.95 -13.72 20.47
CA ALA A 113 5.37 -13.56 20.82
C ALA A 113 6.01 -12.33 20.17
N VAL A 114 5.64 -12.01 18.92
CA VAL A 114 6.05 -10.75 18.26
C VAL A 114 5.50 -9.55 19.00
N GLY A 115 4.22 -9.55 19.35
CA GLY A 115 3.59 -8.48 20.11
C GLY A 115 4.25 -8.23 21.47
N ASP A 116 4.51 -9.30 22.22
CA ASP A 116 5.17 -9.26 23.53
C ASP A 116 6.60 -8.72 23.43
N LYS A 117 7.36 -9.17 22.42
CA LYS A 117 8.71 -8.66 22.14
C LYS A 117 8.67 -7.16 21.87
N LEU A 118 7.76 -6.68 21.02
CA LEU A 118 7.67 -5.27 20.67
C LEU A 118 7.30 -4.38 21.88
N MET A 119 6.44 -4.88 22.77
CA MET A 119 6.16 -4.22 24.05
C MET A 119 7.41 -4.11 24.93
N SER A 120 8.25 -5.14 24.95
CA SER A 120 9.52 -5.13 25.71
C SER A 120 10.59 -4.22 25.08
N ASP A 121 10.68 -4.19 23.74
CA ASP A 121 11.70 -3.41 23.02
C ASP A 121 11.36 -1.92 22.96
N GLY A 122 10.07 -1.55 23.08
CA GLY A 122 9.59 -0.17 22.91
C GLY A 122 10.29 0.87 23.80
N GLY A 123 10.76 0.47 24.99
CA GLY A 123 11.51 1.35 25.89
C GLY A 123 12.89 1.79 25.39
N ARG A 124 13.44 1.15 24.35
CA ARG A 124 14.77 1.46 23.75
C ARG A 124 14.67 2.07 22.36
N LEU A 125 13.49 2.55 22.00
CA LEU A 125 13.20 3.08 20.67
C LEU A 125 13.99 4.36 20.37
N LEU A 126 14.07 5.25 21.37
CA LEU A 126 14.65 6.59 21.22
C LEU A 126 16.18 6.60 21.24
N ASP A 127 16.84 5.53 21.71
CA ASP A 127 18.31 5.43 21.78
C ASP A 127 18.97 5.23 20.40
N ARG A 128 18.17 5.09 19.35
CA ARG A 128 18.60 4.74 17.99
C ARG A 128 18.91 6.00 17.16
N SER A 129 19.67 5.86 16.08
CA SER A 129 19.83 6.93 15.10
C SER A 129 18.50 7.31 14.44
N PRO A 130 18.33 8.55 13.93
CA PRO A 130 17.09 8.95 13.25
C PRO A 130 16.69 8.04 12.08
N ASP A 131 17.66 7.54 11.30
CA ASP A 131 17.40 6.55 10.24
C ASP A 131 16.78 5.26 10.79
N ALA A 132 17.34 4.74 11.89
CA ALA A 132 16.88 3.51 12.50
C ALA A 132 15.53 3.69 13.22
N GLN A 133 15.25 4.89 13.76
CA GLN A 133 13.94 5.24 14.29
C GLN A 133 12.90 5.25 13.16
N ILE A 134 13.15 5.96 12.06
CA ILE A 134 12.22 6.01 10.92
C ILE A 134 11.92 4.61 10.37
N ALA A 135 12.97 3.81 10.14
CA ALA A 135 12.81 2.43 9.67
C ALA A 135 11.97 1.59 10.66
N PHE A 136 12.23 1.70 11.96
CA PHE A 136 11.44 1.01 12.97
C PHE A 136 9.97 1.42 12.95
N GLY A 137 9.66 2.72 12.85
CA GLY A 137 8.28 3.21 12.81
C GLY A 137 7.52 2.68 11.59
N VAL A 138 8.17 2.65 10.42
CA VAL A 138 7.59 2.06 9.20
C VAL A 138 7.35 0.55 9.38
N ASP A 139 8.35 -0.20 9.84
CA ASP A 139 8.23 -1.64 10.05
C ASP A 139 7.18 -2.00 11.11
N LEU A 140 7.08 -1.21 12.19
CA LEU A 140 6.04 -1.38 13.21
C LEU A 140 4.65 -1.26 12.58
N THR A 141 4.42 -0.27 11.73
CA THR A 141 3.12 -0.13 11.05
C THR A 141 2.83 -1.29 10.09
N ALA A 142 3.85 -1.91 9.48
CA ALA A 142 3.67 -3.13 8.69
C ALA A 142 3.27 -4.34 9.55
N VAL A 143 3.80 -4.45 10.78
CA VAL A 143 3.36 -5.45 11.77
C VAL A 143 1.90 -5.22 12.16
N LEU A 144 1.53 -3.97 12.51
CA LEU A 144 0.15 -3.61 12.86
C LEU A 144 -0.84 -3.94 11.73
N GLN A 145 -0.46 -3.64 10.49
CA GLN A 145 -1.26 -3.97 9.31
C GLN A 145 -1.43 -5.48 9.15
N SER A 146 -0.37 -6.27 9.41
CA SER A 146 -0.41 -7.73 9.33
C SER A 146 -1.31 -8.34 10.40
N PHE A 147 -1.25 -7.83 11.63
CA PHE A 147 -2.15 -8.23 12.72
C PHE A 147 -3.60 -7.95 12.36
N ARG A 148 -3.90 -6.72 11.91
CA ARG A 148 -5.23 -6.35 11.42
C ARG A 148 -5.72 -7.23 10.28
N ALA A 149 -4.86 -7.53 9.30
CA ALA A 149 -5.23 -8.37 8.16
C ALA A 149 -5.61 -9.80 8.57
N ARG A 150 -5.09 -10.28 9.70
CA ARG A 150 -5.47 -11.56 10.32
C ARG A 150 -6.59 -11.45 11.36
N GLY A 151 -7.12 -10.25 11.62
CA GLY A 151 -8.07 -10.03 12.72
C GLY A 151 -7.45 -10.27 14.10
N PHE A 152 -6.12 -10.27 14.21
CA PHE A 152 -5.41 -10.47 15.46
C PHE A 152 -5.31 -9.14 16.24
N THR A 153 -5.57 -9.18 17.53
CA THR A 153 -5.52 -8.03 18.43
C THR A 153 -4.50 -8.24 19.53
N HIS A 154 -3.69 -7.23 19.81
CA HIS A 154 -2.66 -7.29 20.85
C HIS A 154 -2.46 -5.90 21.49
N PRO A 155 -2.11 -5.78 22.79
CA PRO A 155 -1.83 -4.49 23.45
C PRO A 155 -0.83 -3.59 22.70
N VAL A 156 0.13 -4.17 21.99
CA VAL A 156 1.08 -3.42 21.15
C VAL A 156 0.39 -2.54 20.11
N MET A 157 -0.78 -2.94 19.60
CA MET A 157 -1.51 -2.14 18.61
C MET A 157 -2.02 -0.85 19.24
N HIS A 158 -2.58 -0.94 20.44
CA HIS A 158 -3.03 0.23 21.19
C HIS A 158 -1.84 1.11 21.57
N TRP A 159 -0.81 0.53 22.19
CA TRP A 159 0.41 1.25 22.58
C TRP A 159 1.06 1.98 21.40
N ALA A 160 1.19 1.32 20.25
CA ALA A 160 1.80 1.93 19.08
C ALA A 160 1.00 3.14 18.59
N GLN A 161 -0.33 3.07 18.60
CA GLN A 161 -1.21 4.16 18.13
C GLN A 161 -1.30 5.33 19.09
N THR A 162 -1.29 5.10 20.40
CA THR A 162 -1.49 6.17 21.39
C THR A 162 -0.19 6.78 21.88
N GLU A 163 0.91 6.01 21.86
CA GLU A 163 2.16 6.42 22.49
C GLU A 163 3.37 6.18 21.58
N GLY A 164 3.65 4.93 21.20
CA GLY A 164 4.94 4.54 20.61
C GLY A 164 5.30 5.28 19.32
N LEU A 165 4.36 5.34 18.35
CA LEU A 165 4.58 6.04 17.08
C LEU A 165 4.66 7.56 17.26
N ARG A 166 3.88 8.11 18.19
CA ARG A 166 3.86 9.54 18.50
C ARG A 166 5.14 10.01 19.18
N GLN A 167 5.59 9.30 20.22
CA GLN A 167 6.87 9.59 20.90
C GLN A 167 8.03 9.57 19.91
N LEU A 168 8.04 8.58 19.01
CA LEU A 168 9.04 8.48 17.94
C LEU A 168 8.98 9.70 17.01
N GLY A 169 7.80 10.07 16.53
CA GLY A 169 7.64 11.22 15.64
C GLY A 169 8.03 12.54 16.29
N GLN A 170 7.59 12.78 17.53
CA GLN A 170 7.97 13.98 18.30
C GLN A 170 9.47 14.06 18.53
N HIS A 171 10.12 12.93 18.83
CA HIS A 171 11.57 12.90 18.98
C HIS A 171 12.29 13.19 17.67
N LEU A 172 11.78 12.70 16.54
CA LEU A 172 12.32 13.02 15.21
C LEU A 172 12.14 14.50 14.85
N ASP A 173 11.00 15.11 15.20
CA ASP A 173 10.76 16.54 15.02
C ASP A 173 11.77 17.41 15.81
N LEU A 174 12.19 16.94 16.99
CA LEU A 174 13.20 17.63 17.81
C LEU A 174 14.64 17.39 17.32
N THR A 175 14.94 16.22 16.78
CA THR A 175 16.32 15.82 16.44
C THR A 175 16.70 16.09 14.99
N ILE A 176 15.77 15.94 14.05
CA ILE A 176 15.99 16.25 12.64
C ILE A 176 15.69 17.73 12.44
N VAL A 177 16.70 18.56 12.70
CA VAL A 177 16.64 19.98 12.37
C VAL A 177 16.79 20.15 10.86
N GLY A 178 15.74 20.58 10.19
CA GLY A 178 15.78 20.90 8.76
C GLY A 178 16.57 22.18 8.48
N SER A 179 17.33 22.19 7.38
CA SER A 179 17.58 23.46 6.68
C SER A 179 16.23 24.03 6.22
N LEU A 180 16.12 25.35 6.09
CA LEU A 180 14.93 25.98 5.51
C LEU A 180 14.56 25.26 4.21
N SER A 181 13.27 24.94 4.04
CA SER A 181 12.76 24.36 2.79
C SER A 181 13.35 25.12 1.60
N PRO A 182 13.88 24.41 0.57
CA PRO A 182 14.59 25.05 -0.53
C PRO A 182 13.71 26.14 -1.15
N ALA A 183 14.34 27.23 -1.61
CA ALA A 183 13.64 28.36 -2.19
C ALA A 183 12.58 27.88 -3.21
N PRO A 184 11.37 28.47 -3.20
CA PRO A 184 10.27 27.98 -4.00
C PRO A 184 10.70 27.89 -5.46
N ARG A 185 10.65 26.68 -6.02
CA ARG A 185 10.76 26.51 -7.47
C ARG A 185 9.51 27.14 -8.08
N SER A 186 9.67 27.87 -9.18
CA SER A 186 8.52 28.26 -10.00
C SER A 186 7.84 26.97 -10.45
N LEU A 187 6.66 26.69 -9.89
CA LEU A 187 5.81 25.63 -10.42
C LEU A 187 5.42 26.02 -11.84
N GLY A 188 5.40 25.06 -12.78
CA GLY A 188 4.88 25.32 -14.11
C GLY A 188 3.43 25.82 -14.04
N THR A 189 3.01 26.59 -15.03
CA THR A 189 1.59 26.98 -15.19
C THR A 189 0.80 25.75 -15.68
N LEU A 190 0.43 24.86 -14.75
CA LEU A 190 -0.60 23.86 -15.02
C LEU A 190 -1.99 24.49 -14.95
N PRO A 191 -2.97 24.01 -15.75
CA PRO A 191 -4.31 24.59 -15.79
C PRO A 191 -5.04 24.48 -14.44
N ASP A 192 -4.82 23.39 -13.70
CA ASP A 192 -5.41 23.17 -12.37
C ASP A 192 -4.32 22.97 -11.31
N MET A 193 -4.33 23.85 -10.30
CA MET A 193 -3.43 23.78 -9.15
C MET A 193 -4.06 22.97 -8.00
N PRO A 194 -3.25 22.24 -7.19
CA PRO A 194 -3.74 21.61 -5.98
C PRO A 194 -4.25 22.64 -4.96
N GLU A 195 -5.24 22.23 -4.17
CA GLU A 195 -5.88 23.09 -3.16
C GLU A 195 -5.88 22.40 -1.79
N PHE A 196 -5.76 23.16 -0.70
CA PHE A 196 -5.94 22.62 0.65
C PHE A 196 -7.42 22.64 1.05
N VAL A 197 -8.00 21.46 1.26
CA VAL A 197 -9.37 21.31 1.80
C VAL A 197 -9.36 21.29 3.33
N PHE A 198 -8.23 20.87 3.91
CA PHE A 198 -7.94 20.93 5.34
C PHE A 198 -6.45 21.26 5.48
N ASN A 199 -6.10 22.19 6.37
CA ASN A 199 -4.70 22.55 6.62
C ASN A 199 -4.57 23.01 8.06
N ASP A 200 -4.11 22.11 8.91
CA ASP A 200 -3.85 22.36 10.32
C ASP A 200 -2.35 22.55 10.54
N GLU A 201 -1.87 22.71 11.77
CA GLU A 201 -0.44 22.95 12.06
C GLU A 201 0.46 21.81 11.58
N ASP A 202 0.08 20.56 11.82
CA ASP A 202 0.93 19.37 11.66
C ASP A 202 0.56 18.47 10.47
N ARG A 203 -0.62 18.67 9.86
CA ARG A 203 -1.17 17.83 8.79
C ARG A 203 -2.10 18.60 7.87
N CYS A 204 -2.33 18.07 6.67
CA CYS A 204 -3.23 18.69 5.70
C CYS A 204 -3.90 17.67 4.77
N VAL A 205 -5.05 18.03 4.21
CA VAL A 205 -5.70 17.33 3.10
C VAL A 205 -5.66 18.20 1.85
N VAL A 206 -5.00 17.70 0.81
CA VAL A 206 -4.83 18.37 -0.49
C VAL A 206 -5.78 17.75 -1.51
N LEU A 207 -6.60 18.56 -2.18
CA LEU A 207 -7.32 18.16 -3.39
C LEU A 207 -6.34 18.10 -4.57
N LYS A 208 -5.99 16.88 -4.98
CA LYS A 208 -5.09 16.62 -6.12
C LYS A 208 -5.89 16.66 -7.45
N PRO A 209 -5.56 17.55 -8.39
CA PRO A 209 -6.12 17.49 -9.74
C PRO A 209 -5.49 16.35 -10.56
N PRO A 210 -6.10 15.94 -11.69
CA PRO A 210 -5.46 14.99 -12.60
C PRO A 210 -4.14 15.57 -13.14
N GLY A 211 -3.18 14.71 -13.50
CA GLY A 211 -1.87 15.12 -14.04
C GLY A 211 -0.78 15.34 -12.98
N TRP A 212 -1.15 15.52 -11.71
CA TRP A 212 -0.21 15.61 -10.59
C TRP A 212 0.19 14.24 -10.04
N GLN A 213 1.47 14.05 -9.73
CA GLN A 213 2.03 12.82 -9.17
C GLN A 213 2.31 12.95 -7.67
N VAL A 214 2.06 11.89 -6.91
CA VAL A 214 2.35 11.83 -5.46
C VAL A 214 3.67 11.09 -5.25
N ASP A 215 4.58 11.71 -4.50
CA ASP A 215 5.86 11.11 -4.10
C ASP A 215 5.63 9.89 -3.18
N THR A 216 5.75 8.68 -3.73
CA THR A 216 5.66 7.42 -2.98
C THR A 216 6.61 6.40 -3.59
N GLU A 217 6.93 5.32 -2.85
CA GLU A 217 7.78 4.24 -3.38
C GLU A 217 7.25 3.67 -4.70
N GLY A 218 8.19 3.44 -5.62
CA GLY A 218 7.91 3.09 -7.01
C GLY A 218 7.92 4.33 -7.90
N ASP A 219 9.12 4.89 -8.10
CA ASP A 219 9.48 5.78 -9.22
C ASP A 219 9.44 5.02 -10.57
N GLU A 220 8.56 4.03 -10.70
CA GLU A 220 8.37 3.29 -11.94
C GLU A 220 7.34 4.04 -12.77
N GLU A 221 7.84 4.52 -13.91
CA GLU A 221 7.12 5.08 -15.05
C GLU A 221 5.79 4.34 -15.27
N ASP A 222 4.69 4.92 -14.77
CA ASP A 222 3.42 4.76 -15.48
C ASP A 222 3.64 5.43 -16.83
N PHE A 223 4.18 4.72 -17.83
CA PHE A 223 4.32 5.22 -19.19
C PHE A 223 2.95 5.78 -19.62
N ILE A 224 2.87 7.10 -19.70
CA ILE A 224 1.88 7.76 -20.53
C ILE A 224 2.66 8.04 -21.81
N GLU A 225 2.52 7.17 -22.81
CA GLU A 225 2.89 7.54 -24.16
C GLU A 225 2.11 8.81 -24.53
N GLU A 226 2.88 9.87 -24.83
CA GLU A 226 2.55 11.01 -25.69
C GLU A 226 1.51 12.08 -25.28
N ALA A 227 1.23 12.35 -23.99
CA ALA A 227 0.40 13.53 -23.67
C ALA A 227 0.78 14.42 -22.47
N HIS A 228 1.71 14.04 -21.59
CA HIS A 228 2.09 14.89 -20.45
C HIS A 228 3.60 14.82 -20.18
N SER A 229 4.37 15.58 -20.96
CA SER A 229 5.83 15.67 -20.89
C SER A 229 6.39 16.44 -19.69
N ALA A 230 5.52 16.97 -18.80
CA ALA A 230 5.92 17.51 -17.51
C ALA A 230 4.90 17.07 -16.43
N ARG A 231 5.32 16.20 -15.51
CA ARG A 231 4.53 15.87 -14.32
C ARG A 231 4.97 16.79 -13.19
N GLU A 232 4.04 17.56 -12.66
CA GLU A 232 4.28 18.27 -11.41
C GLU A 232 4.08 17.32 -10.23
N MET A 233 5.01 17.41 -9.28
CA MET A 233 5.00 16.59 -8.07
C MET A 233 4.21 17.30 -6.99
N LEU A 234 3.34 16.58 -6.29
CA LEU A 234 2.58 17.13 -5.18
C LEU A 234 3.50 17.57 -4.03
N SER A 235 4.67 16.91 -3.84
CA SER A 235 5.69 17.44 -2.94
C SER A 235 6.26 18.79 -3.36
N GLY A 236 6.37 19.06 -4.66
CA GLY A 236 6.82 20.35 -5.17
C GLY A 236 5.85 21.46 -4.77
N PHE A 237 4.55 21.20 -4.89
CA PHE A 237 3.50 22.09 -4.40
C PHE A 237 3.58 22.31 -2.89
N MET A 238 3.73 21.24 -2.10
CA MET A 238 3.87 21.32 -0.64
C MET A 238 5.10 22.15 -0.22
N ILE A 239 6.27 21.85 -0.78
CA ILE A 239 7.53 22.55 -0.49
C ILE A 239 7.43 24.04 -0.86
N SER A 240 6.84 24.36 -2.02
CA SER A 240 6.66 25.74 -2.46
C SER A 240 5.71 26.51 -1.56
N THR A 241 4.56 25.92 -1.22
CA THR A 241 3.53 26.53 -0.37
C THR A 241 4.06 26.80 1.04
N PHE A 242 4.77 25.85 1.64
CA PHE A 242 5.32 25.97 2.99
C PHE A 242 6.79 26.44 2.98
N SER A 243 7.20 27.13 1.92
CA SER A 243 8.55 27.70 1.84
C SER A 243 8.76 28.71 2.98
N GLY A 244 9.94 28.68 3.60
CA GLY A 244 10.25 29.48 4.79
C GLY A 244 9.81 28.85 6.13
N MET A 245 9.06 27.76 6.12
CA MET A 245 8.77 26.97 7.34
C MET A 245 9.81 25.88 7.58
N GLN A 246 10.05 25.55 8.85
CA GLN A 246 10.91 24.44 9.28
C GLN A 246 10.12 23.13 9.30
N LEU A 247 9.83 22.59 8.11
CA LEU A 247 9.11 21.33 7.93
C LEU A 247 10.04 20.30 7.25
N PRO A 248 11.04 19.75 7.97
CA PRO A 248 12.06 18.86 7.40
C PRO A 248 11.47 17.66 6.67
N ILE A 249 10.33 17.13 7.16
CA ILE A 249 9.68 15.97 6.57
C ILE A 249 9.31 16.18 5.10
N LEU A 250 9.02 17.42 4.65
CA LEU A 250 8.64 17.70 3.26
C LEU A 250 9.76 17.42 2.24
N THR A 251 11.00 17.30 2.70
CA THR A 251 12.15 16.93 1.87
C THR A 251 12.72 15.54 2.19
N ASP A 252 12.23 14.89 3.26
CA ASP A 252 12.68 13.57 3.67
C ASP A 252 12.04 12.46 2.82
N ARG A 253 12.87 11.78 2.02
CA ARG A 253 12.44 10.66 1.18
C ARG A 253 12.10 9.40 1.98
N ARG A 254 12.71 9.20 3.15
CA ARG A 254 12.47 8.04 4.02
C ARG A 254 11.02 8.04 4.52
N CYS A 255 10.46 9.23 4.74
CA CYS A 255 9.06 9.45 5.11
C CYS A 255 8.19 9.88 3.92
N LYS A 256 8.61 9.59 2.68
CA LYS A 256 7.83 9.88 1.46
C LYS A 256 7.37 11.34 1.40
N LYS A 257 8.20 12.26 1.89
CA LYS A 257 7.91 13.70 1.95
C LYS A 257 6.61 14.05 2.68
N GLY A 258 6.22 13.24 3.67
CA GLY A 258 4.98 13.39 4.43
C GLY A 258 3.76 12.66 3.84
N PHE A 259 3.89 12.00 2.68
CA PHE A 259 2.77 11.27 2.06
C PHE A 259 2.67 9.82 2.56
N LEU A 260 1.52 9.45 3.11
CA LEU A 260 1.23 8.08 3.59
C LEU A 260 0.53 7.18 2.55
N HIS A 261 -0.09 7.76 1.53
CA HIS A 261 -0.80 7.04 0.48
C HIS A 261 -0.79 7.82 -0.84
N ARG A 262 -1.10 7.17 -1.96
CA ARG A 262 -1.10 7.78 -3.31
C ARG A 262 -2.46 7.76 -3.99
N LEU A 263 -2.56 8.53 -5.08
CA LEU A 263 -3.55 8.41 -6.14
C LEU A 263 -2.81 8.28 -7.47
N ASP A 264 -3.38 7.55 -8.43
CA ASP A 264 -2.81 7.46 -9.77
C ASP A 264 -2.78 8.85 -10.43
N VAL A 265 -1.80 9.10 -11.30
CA VAL A 265 -1.63 10.40 -11.99
C VAL A 265 -2.92 10.90 -12.67
N PRO A 266 -3.65 10.08 -13.46
CA PRO A 266 -4.91 10.54 -14.08
C PRO A 266 -6.09 10.63 -13.11
N SER A 267 -5.97 10.12 -11.89
CA SER A 267 -7.03 10.21 -10.88
C SER A 267 -6.99 11.56 -10.17
N SER A 268 -8.14 12.02 -9.69
CA SER A 268 -8.26 13.24 -8.88
C SER A 268 -8.83 12.93 -7.50
N GLY A 269 -8.72 13.89 -6.57
CA GLY A 269 -9.34 13.81 -5.26
C GLY A 269 -8.42 14.11 -4.10
N LEU A 270 -8.98 14.02 -2.90
CA LEU A 270 -8.34 14.38 -1.63
C LEU A 270 -7.09 13.55 -1.39
N ILE A 271 -6.03 14.06 -0.77
CA ILE A 271 -4.81 13.36 -0.32
C ILE A 271 -4.44 13.89 1.06
N LEU A 272 -4.44 13.03 2.08
CA LEU A 272 -3.86 13.34 3.38
C LEU A 272 -2.32 13.31 3.32
N ALA A 273 -1.69 14.30 3.94
CA ALA A 273 -0.25 14.42 4.10
C ALA A 273 0.10 14.99 5.48
N ALA A 274 1.24 14.55 6.02
CA ALA A 274 1.83 15.07 7.24
C ALA A 274 2.84 16.19 6.95
N LYS A 275 2.92 17.15 7.87
CA LYS A 275 3.89 18.25 7.86
C LYS A 275 4.96 18.11 8.96
N THR A 276 4.74 17.23 9.92
CA THR A 276 5.70 16.85 10.97
C THR A 276 5.88 15.33 11.04
N TYR A 277 6.93 14.85 11.70
CA TYR A 277 7.16 13.42 11.94
C TYR A 277 6.14 12.85 12.94
N ASP A 278 5.73 13.58 13.99
CA ASP A 278 4.62 13.16 14.88
C ASP A 278 3.37 12.85 14.07
N ALA A 279 2.91 13.81 13.25
CA ALA A 279 1.75 13.62 12.39
C ALA A 279 1.94 12.46 11.39
N TYR A 280 3.14 12.29 10.84
CA TYR A 280 3.39 11.21 9.89
C TYR A 280 3.22 9.83 10.53
N PHE A 281 3.83 9.59 11.69
CA PHE A 281 3.77 8.29 12.34
C PHE A 281 2.42 8.02 13.00
N ASP A 282 1.74 9.05 13.53
CA ASP A 282 0.33 8.97 13.94
C ASP A 282 -0.56 8.53 12.77
N LEU A 283 -0.53 9.28 11.65
CA LEU A 283 -1.35 8.98 10.48
C LEU A 283 -0.99 7.63 9.82
N LEU A 284 0.28 7.24 9.84
CA LEU A 284 0.71 5.92 9.34
C LEU A 284 0.18 4.78 10.22
N GLY A 285 0.17 4.98 11.55
CA GLY A 285 -0.46 4.06 12.50
C GLY A 285 -1.97 3.95 12.29
N GLN A 286 -2.66 5.10 12.11
CA GLN A 286 -4.08 5.12 11.76
C GLN A 286 -4.35 4.39 10.44
N LEU A 287 -3.51 4.59 9.42
CA LEU A 287 -3.61 3.90 8.14
C LEU A 287 -3.46 2.37 8.31
N ALA A 288 -2.42 1.92 9.01
CA ALA A 288 -2.13 0.51 9.22
C ALA A 288 -3.28 -0.21 9.94
N CYS A 289 -3.85 0.44 10.95
CA CYS A 289 -5.00 -0.07 11.70
C CYS A 289 -6.36 0.16 11.01
N GLY A 290 -6.40 0.78 9.83
CA GLY A 290 -7.64 0.98 9.06
C GLY A 290 -8.56 2.09 9.58
N ASN A 291 -8.03 3.00 10.38
CA ASN A 291 -8.75 4.14 10.95
C ASN A 291 -8.83 5.34 9.98
N ILE A 292 -8.27 5.22 8.77
CA ILE A 292 -8.41 6.21 7.70
C ILE A 292 -9.38 5.70 6.64
N SER A 293 -10.52 6.37 6.52
CA SER A 293 -11.53 6.08 5.50
C SER A 293 -11.23 6.83 4.21
N ARG A 294 -11.34 6.15 3.06
CA ARG A 294 -11.08 6.72 1.73
C ARG A 294 -12.17 6.25 0.78
N ASP A 295 -13.01 7.19 0.37
CA ASP A 295 -14.18 6.94 -0.46
C ASP A 295 -14.04 7.58 -1.83
N TYR A 296 -14.35 6.77 -2.84
CA TYR A 296 -14.25 7.09 -4.25
C TYR A 296 -15.63 7.07 -4.88
N VAL A 297 -15.82 7.93 -5.86
CA VAL A 297 -16.90 7.80 -6.83
C VAL A 297 -16.28 7.33 -8.13
N VAL A 298 -16.89 6.31 -8.73
CA VAL A 298 -16.37 5.60 -9.89
C VAL A 298 -17.52 5.32 -10.85
N MET A 299 -17.26 5.46 -12.15
CA MET A 299 -18.19 5.01 -13.19
C MET A 299 -17.61 3.74 -13.84
N LEU A 300 -18.41 2.67 -13.84
CA LEU A 300 -18.03 1.35 -14.35
C LEU A 300 -18.84 0.98 -15.59
N HIS A 301 -18.23 0.19 -16.47
CA HIS A 301 -18.92 -0.46 -17.58
C HIS A 301 -19.87 -1.57 -17.10
N GLY A 302 -21.01 -1.71 -17.76
CA GLY A 302 -22.04 -2.70 -17.45
C GLY A 302 -22.93 -2.33 -16.25
N PHE A 303 -23.97 -3.14 -16.04
CA PHE A 303 -24.81 -3.06 -14.84
C PHE A 303 -24.26 -3.98 -13.76
N LEU A 304 -23.54 -3.40 -12.80
CA LEU A 304 -23.09 -4.11 -11.61
C LEU A 304 -24.29 -4.41 -10.72
N ALA A 305 -24.49 -5.68 -10.36
CA ALA A 305 -25.58 -6.08 -9.48
C ALA A 305 -25.53 -5.31 -8.15
N ALA A 306 -26.65 -4.72 -7.72
CA ALA A 306 -26.73 -3.97 -6.47
C ALA A 306 -26.41 -4.81 -5.22
N SER A 307 -26.56 -6.14 -5.32
CA SER A 307 -26.17 -7.10 -4.27
C SER A 307 -24.65 -7.27 -4.13
N ARG A 308 -23.85 -6.82 -5.11
CA ARG A 308 -22.38 -6.85 -5.02
C ARG A 308 -21.91 -5.76 -4.07
N GLY A 309 -21.72 -6.11 -2.80
CA GLY A 309 -21.27 -5.18 -1.75
C GLY A 309 -19.75 -5.10 -1.55
N ILE A 310 -18.96 -6.02 -2.11
CA ILE A 310 -17.51 -6.09 -1.87
C ILE A 310 -16.75 -6.70 -3.05
N PHE A 311 -15.55 -6.18 -3.31
CA PHE A 311 -14.49 -6.85 -4.05
C PHE A 311 -13.39 -7.24 -3.08
N GLN A 312 -13.10 -8.54 -2.99
CA GLN A 312 -12.07 -9.09 -2.13
C GLN A 312 -11.27 -10.13 -2.91
N VAL A 313 -10.06 -9.74 -3.32
CA VAL A 313 -9.15 -10.53 -4.15
C VAL A 313 -7.70 -10.18 -3.80
N SER A 314 -6.75 -11.05 -4.13
CA SER A 314 -5.32 -10.76 -4.02
C SER A 314 -4.82 -10.07 -5.29
N LEU A 315 -3.98 -9.05 -5.11
CA LEU A 315 -3.42 -8.25 -6.20
C LEU A 315 -1.90 -8.25 -6.17
N ASP A 316 -1.27 -8.37 -7.34
CA ASP A 316 0.16 -8.09 -7.51
C ASP A 316 0.47 -7.59 -8.92
N LYS A 317 1.73 -7.30 -9.24
CA LYS A 317 2.18 -7.02 -10.61
C LYS A 317 2.13 -8.30 -11.45
N ASP A 318 1.58 -8.18 -12.65
CA ASP A 318 1.52 -9.24 -13.66
C ASP A 318 2.92 -9.53 -14.22
N VAL A 319 3.28 -10.81 -14.24
CA VAL A 319 4.60 -11.35 -14.62
C VAL A 319 4.67 -11.61 -16.13
N GLY A 320 3.53 -11.76 -16.81
CA GLY A 320 3.47 -12.11 -18.23
C GLY A 320 3.66 -10.95 -19.20
N ALA A 321 3.55 -9.71 -18.74
CA ALA A 321 3.71 -8.53 -19.57
C ALA A 321 5.14 -8.00 -19.45
N THR A 322 6.02 -8.50 -20.32
CA THR A 322 7.47 -8.22 -20.40
C THR A 322 7.83 -6.72 -20.43
N TRP A 323 6.84 -5.84 -20.63
CA TRP A 323 7.00 -4.38 -20.73
C TRP A 323 5.89 -3.57 -20.05
N SER A 324 4.87 -4.19 -19.46
CA SER A 324 3.76 -3.46 -18.83
C SER A 324 3.61 -3.93 -17.38
N ALA A 325 4.07 -3.13 -16.41
CA ALA A 325 3.94 -3.38 -14.98
C ALA A 325 2.48 -3.30 -14.46
N LYS A 326 1.53 -3.93 -15.18
CA LYS A 326 0.09 -3.95 -14.87
C LYS A 326 -0.09 -4.70 -13.57
N SER A 327 -0.89 -4.17 -12.66
CA SER A 327 -1.40 -4.98 -11.55
C SER A 327 -2.48 -5.94 -12.04
N ALA A 328 -2.51 -7.16 -11.55
CA ALA A 328 -3.46 -8.22 -11.90
C ALA A 328 -4.01 -8.90 -10.63
N VAL A 329 -5.16 -9.57 -10.78
CA VAL A 329 -5.67 -10.50 -9.76
C VAL A 329 -4.92 -11.82 -9.88
N LEU A 330 -4.48 -12.36 -8.75
CA LEU A 330 -3.81 -13.66 -8.69
C LEU A 330 -4.74 -14.68 -8.02
N GLU A 331 -4.79 -15.89 -8.57
CA GLU A 331 -5.55 -17.03 -8.00
C GLU A 331 -4.87 -17.61 -6.75
N SER A 332 -3.54 -17.60 -6.73
CA SER A 332 -2.72 -17.97 -5.57
C SER A 332 -1.62 -16.93 -5.31
N GLY A 333 -1.32 -16.69 -4.04
CA GLY A 333 -0.37 -15.66 -3.62
C GLY A 333 -0.89 -14.22 -3.80
N GLY A 334 0.03 -13.27 -3.98
CA GLY A 334 -0.29 -11.85 -4.12
C GLY A 334 -0.77 -11.18 -2.83
N LYS A 335 -0.97 -9.87 -2.86
CA LYS A 335 -1.30 -9.10 -1.65
C LYS A 335 -2.81 -8.97 -1.49
N ALA A 336 -3.34 -9.46 -0.37
CA ALA A 336 -4.76 -9.33 -0.04
C ALA A 336 -5.25 -7.87 -0.16
N SER A 337 -6.43 -7.70 -0.75
CA SER A 337 -7.07 -6.40 -0.96
C SER A 337 -8.59 -6.46 -0.80
N SER A 338 -9.17 -5.37 -0.28
CA SER A 338 -10.62 -5.25 -0.03
C SER A 338 -11.12 -3.85 -0.42
N THR A 339 -12.22 -3.83 -1.16
CA THR A 339 -12.98 -2.63 -1.54
C THR A 339 -14.46 -2.87 -1.33
N ARG A 340 -15.09 -2.08 -0.47
CA ARG A 340 -16.54 -2.09 -0.24
C ARG A 340 -17.25 -1.19 -1.25
N LEU A 341 -18.43 -1.61 -1.68
CA LEU A 341 -19.15 -1.01 -2.82
C LEU A 341 -20.56 -0.64 -2.41
N ARG A 342 -21.05 0.48 -2.94
CA ARG A 342 -22.46 0.85 -2.91
C ARG A 342 -22.85 1.42 -4.27
N VAL A 343 -23.73 0.71 -4.98
CA VAL A 343 -24.29 1.18 -6.25
C VAL A 343 -25.09 2.46 -6.00
N GLY A 344 -24.74 3.52 -6.70
CA GLY A 344 -25.39 4.83 -6.64
C GLY A 344 -26.45 5.03 -7.72
N GLY A 345 -26.35 4.31 -8.85
CA GLY A 345 -27.34 4.34 -9.92
C GLY A 345 -26.85 3.67 -11.20
N TYR A 346 -27.80 3.38 -12.08
CA TYR A 346 -27.55 2.85 -13.42
C TYR A 346 -27.79 3.93 -14.45
N VAL A 347 -26.89 4.05 -15.42
CA VAL A 347 -27.01 5.03 -16.49
C VAL A 347 -26.66 4.38 -17.83
N PHE A 348 -27.06 5.01 -18.92
CA PHE A 348 -26.65 4.68 -20.27
C PHE A 348 -25.76 5.79 -20.82
N ALA A 349 -24.61 5.44 -21.38
CA ALA A 349 -23.84 6.33 -22.23
C ALA A 349 -24.42 6.34 -23.67
N GLN A 350 -23.71 7.00 -24.58
CA GLN A 350 -24.04 6.99 -26.01
C GLN A 350 -24.21 5.55 -26.52
N GLN A 351 -25.07 5.38 -27.54
CA GLN A 351 -25.38 4.06 -28.14
C GLN A 351 -25.96 3.04 -27.14
N HIS A 352 -26.61 3.50 -26.06
CA HIS A 352 -27.23 2.66 -25.03
C HIS A 352 -26.25 1.72 -24.31
N GLN A 353 -24.97 2.10 -24.21
CA GLN A 353 -23.99 1.34 -23.44
C GLN A 353 -24.32 1.41 -21.94
N PRO A 354 -24.55 0.27 -21.26
CA PRO A 354 -24.91 0.25 -19.85
C PRO A 354 -23.71 0.59 -18.97
N LEU A 355 -23.92 1.44 -17.97
CA LEU A 355 -22.91 1.86 -16.99
C LEU A 355 -23.50 1.85 -15.57
N THR A 356 -22.63 1.78 -14.57
CA THR A 356 -22.98 1.90 -13.16
C THR A 356 -22.15 2.98 -12.47
N ILE A 357 -22.80 3.87 -11.72
CA ILE A 357 -22.13 4.80 -10.81
C ILE A 357 -22.04 4.14 -9.44
N VAL A 358 -20.84 4.05 -8.88
CA VAL A 358 -20.57 3.32 -7.65
C VAL A 358 -19.78 4.20 -6.68
N ALA A 359 -20.20 4.22 -5.42
CA ALA A 359 -19.36 4.68 -4.32
C ALA A 359 -18.52 3.51 -3.80
N MET A 360 -17.21 3.67 -3.74
CA MET A 360 -16.27 2.62 -3.35
C MET A 360 -15.40 3.06 -2.16
N ARG A 361 -15.31 2.24 -1.12
CA ARG A 361 -14.43 2.46 0.04
C ARG A 361 -13.30 1.44 0.01
N ILE A 362 -12.05 1.91 0.00
CA ILE A 362 -10.89 1.00 0.05
C ILE A 362 -10.45 0.75 1.50
N ASP A 363 -10.32 -0.52 1.88
CA ASP A 363 -9.81 -0.93 3.20
C ASP A 363 -8.30 -1.20 3.17
N SER A 364 -7.79 -1.47 1.96
CA SER A 364 -6.38 -1.64 1.59
C SER A 364 -5.97 -0.58 0.54
N GLY A 365 -4.67 -0.45 0.27
CA GLY A 365 -4.13 0.56 -0.67
C GLY A 365 -3.17 -0.04 -1.69
N ARG A 366 -3.58 -1.06 -2.45
CA ARG A 366 -2.73 -1.67 -3.50
C ARG A 366 -2.70 -0.80 -4.77
N ARG A 367 -1.64 -0.93 -5.57
CA ARG A 367 -1.52 -0.22 -6.87
C ARG A 367 -2.71 -0.57 -7.76
N HIS A 368 -3.34 0.45 -8.35
CA HIS A 368 -4.50 0.34 -9.23
C HIS A 368 -5.69 -0.48 -8.65
N GLN A 369 -5.81 -0.62 -7.32
CA GLN A 369 -6.72 -1.58 -6.69
C GLN A 369 -8.15 -1.55 -7.26
N ILE A 370 -8.80 -0.39 -7.27
CA ILE A 370 -10.17 -0.22 -7.79
C ILE A 370 -10.25 -0.64 -9.27
N ARG A 371 -9.28 -0.22 -10.08
CA ARG A 371 -9.24 -0.42 -11.53
C ARG A 371 -9.10 -1.89 -11.89
N VAL A 372 -8.18 -2.60 -11.23
CA VAL A 372 -7.94 -4.03 -11.44
C VAL A 372 -9.12 -4.86 -10.96
N GLN A 373 -9.63 -4.60 -9.76
CA GLN A 373 -10.74 -5.36 -9.18
C GLN A 373 -12.01 -5.23 -10.00
N SER A 374 -12.34 -4.01 -10.43
CA SER A 374 -13.53 -3.76 -11.24
C SER A 374 -13.43 -4.39 -12.62
N ALA A 375 -12.27 -4.30 -13.28
CA ALA A 375 -12.02 -4.99 -14.54
C ALA A 375 -12.09 -6.51 -14.42
N TYR A 376 -11.47 -7.10 -13.38
CA TYR A 376 -11.57 -8.53 -13.09
C TYR A 376 -13.01 -8.99 -12.83
N ALA A 377 -13.82 -8.15 -12.19
CA ALA A 377 -15.24 -8.40 -12.00
C ALA A 377 -16.09 -8.25 -13.29
N GLY A 378 -15.48 -7.93 -14.44
CA GLY A 378 -16.17 -7.71 -15.72
C GLY A 378 -16.75 -6.30 -15.91
N HIS A 379 -16.40 -5.36 -15.03
CA HIS A 379 -16.94 -4.02 -14.98
C HIS A 379 -15.82 -2.96 -14.92
N PRO A 380 -14.93 -2.86 -15.93
CA PRO A 380 -13.81 -1.92 -15.90
C PRO A 380 -14.27 -0.47 -15.74
N THR A 381 -13.43 0.37 -15.14
CA THR A 381 -13.69 1.81 -15.01
C THR A 381 -13.73 2.49 -16.38
N VAL A 382 -14.65 3.43 -16.58
CA VAL A 382 -14.78 4.24 -17.82
C VAL A 382 -13.49 5.00 -18.10
N THR A 383 -13.03 4.99 -19.35
CA THR A 383 -11.77 5.61 -19.83
C THR A 383 -10.52 5.09 -19.12
N ASP A 384 -10.42 3.78 -18.92
CA ASP A 384 -9.22 3.13 -18.39
C ASP A 384 -8.41 2.40 -19.47
N ARG A 385 -7.46 3.10 -20.10
CA ARG A 385 -6.57 2.55 -21.13
C ARG A 385 -5.84 1.27 -20.70
N ARG A 386 -5.58 1.08 -19.41
CA ARG A 386 -4.74 -0.02 -18.93
C ARG A 386 -5.50 -1.32 -18.77
N TYR A 387 -6.76 -1.22 -18.33
CA TYR A 387 -7.60 -2.32 -17.91
C TYR A 387 -8.86 -2.51 -18.75
N THR A 388 -8.97 -1.78 -19.87
CA THR A 388 -10.00 -1.96 -20.90
C THR A 388 -9.35 -2.22 -22.26
N VAL A 389 -10.14 -2.66 -23.23
CA VAL A 389 -9.69 -2.84 -24.62
C VAL A 389 -9.67 -1.50 -25.36
N GLU A 390 -8.73 -1.31 -26.30
CA GLU A 390 -8.52 -0.02 -27.00
C GLU A 390 -9.81 0.52 -27.64
N LEU A 391 -10.61 -0.36 -28.26
CA LEU A 391 -11.90 0.02 -28.86
C LEU A 391 -12.88 0.67 -27.86
N VAL A 392 -12.95 0.14 -26.64
CA VAL A 392 -13.82 0.68 -25.58
C VAL A 392 -13.21 1.98 -25.04
N TYR A 393 -11.89 2.02 -24.85
CA TYR A 393 -11.19 3.23 -24.42
C TYR A 393 -11.42 4.40 -25.39
N ASP A 394 -11.25 4.18 -26.70
CA ASP A 394 -11.43 5.20 -27.74
C ASP A 394 -12.88 5.68 -27.85
N ALA A 395 -13.85 4.81 -27.57
CA ALA A 395 -15.25 5.19 -27.50
C ALA A 395 -15.52 6.08 -26.27
N ASP A 396 -15.01 5.69 -25.10
CA ASP A 396 -15.13 6.45 -23.85
C ASP A 396 -14.46 7.83 -23.96
N ALA A 397 -13.25 7.90 -24.51
CA ALA A 397 -12.42 9.10 -24.61
C ALA A 397 -13.08 10.26 -25.39
N ARG A 398 -14.11 9.96 -26.20
CA ARG A 398 -14.90 10.96 -26.93
C ARG A 398 -15.70 11.85 -25.98
N TRP A 399 -16.25 11.29 -24.90
CA TRP A 399 -17.16 11.97 -23.97
C TRP A 399 -16.66 12.00 -22.52
N CYS A 400 -15.67 11.17 -22.16
CA CYS A 400 -15.01 11.16 -20.85
C CYS A 400 -13.49 11.15 -21.04
N LYS A 401 -12.82 12.27 -20.78
CA LYS A 401 -11.41 12.50 -21.19
C LYS A 401 -10.36 11.73 -20.38
N ARG A 402 -10.71 11.23 -19.20
CA ARG A 402 -9.82 10.46 -18.33
C ARG A 402 -10.62 9.48 -17.50
N ASN A 403 -9.94 8.56 -16.84
CA ASN A 403 -10.58 7.58 -15.97
C ASN A 403 -11.56 8.26 -14.99
N PHE A 404 -12.83 7.85 -15.02
CA PHE A 404 -13.87 8.34 -14.11
C PHE A 404 -13.66 7.71 -12.72
N LEU A 405 -12.69 8.26 -12.00
CA LEU A 405 -12.31 7.86 -10.66
C LEU A 405 -11.90 9.10 -9.86
N HIS A 406 -12.61 9.36 -8.76
CA HIS A 406 -12.37 10.52 -7.93
C HIS A 406 -12.51 10.20 -6.45
N ARG A 407 -11.49 10.49 -5.63
CA ARG A 407 -11.58 10.37 -4.17
C ARG A 407 -12.28 11.58 -3.58
N PHE A 408 -13.58 11.46 -3.36
CA PHE A 408 -14.44 12.56 -2.92
C PHE A 408 -14.50 12.72 -1.40
N SER A 409 -14.12 11.70 -0.62
CA SER A 409 -14.20 11.76 0.85
C SER A 409 -13.02 11.04 1.50
N LEU A 410 -12.48 11.68 2.55
CA LEU A 410 -11.39 11.17 3.37
C LEU A 410 -11.68 11.52 4.84
N ALA A 411 -11.54 10.56 5.75
CA ALA A 411 -11.72 10.79 7.19
C ALA A 411 -10.61 10.13 8.01
N PHE A 412 -10.21 10.79 9.10
CA PHE A 412 -9.07 10.45 9.97
C PHE A 412 -9.28 11.08 11.36
N CYS A 413 -8.38 10.82 12.30
CA CYS A 413 -8.33 11.54 13.59
C CYS A 413 -7.17 12.55 13.59
N ASP A 414 -7.39 13.74 14.14
CA ASP A 414 -6.33 14.71 14.37
C ASP A 414 -5.47 14.37 15.60
N SER A 415 -4.52 15.25 15.94
CA SER A 415 -3.59 15.09 17.06
C SER A 415 -4.26 15.11 18.44
N GLU A 416 -5.47 15.67 18.55
CA GLU A 416 -6.30 15.66 19.76
C GLU A 416 -7.21 14.42 19.83
N GLY A 417 -7.19 13.59 18.78
CA GLY A 417 -8.04 12.40 18.65
C GLY A 417 -9.45 12.72 18.15
N ALA A 418 -9.74 13.97 17.77
CA ALA A 418 -11.04 14.34 17.22
C ALA A 418 -11.17 13.86 15.77
N HIS A 419 -12.38 13.42 15.41
CA HIS A 419 -12.67 12.93 14.07
C HIS A 419 -12.75 14.08 13.07
N GLN A 420 -11.88 14.04 12.07
CA GLN A 420 -11.85 14.98 10.96
C GLN A 420 -12.34 14.31 9.67
N SER A 421 -13.02 15.09 8.82
CA SER A 421 -13.40 14.62 7.49
C SER A 421 -13.28 15.74 6.46
N ALA A 422 -12.69 15.41 5.32
CA ALA A 422 -12.62 16.27 4.15
C ALA A 422 -13.52 15.69 3.06
N ARG A 423 -14.20 16.59 2.33
CA ARG A 423 -15.01 16.24 1.16
C ARG A 423 -14.67 17.13 -0.02
N ALA A 424 -14.66 16.55 -1.21
CA ALA A 424 -14.52 17.27 -2.47
C ALA A 424 -15.71 16.93 -3.36
N ALA A 425 -16.26 17.94 -4.05
CA ALA A 425 -17.22 17.70 -5.12
C ALA A 425 -16.53 16.99 -6.30
N LEU A 426 -17.32 16.30 -7.14
CA LEU A 426 -16.82 15.85 -8.43
C LEU A 426 -16.20 17.05 -9.17
N PRO A 427 -14.99 16.93 -9.72
CA PRO A 427 -14.35 18.00 -10.48
C PRO A 427 -15.14 18.30 -11.76
N THR A 428 -15.00 19.51 -12.29
CA THR A 428 -15.82 20.02 -13.40
C THR A 428 -15.83 19.06 -14.59
N ASP A 429 -14.67 18.54 -14.99
CA ASP A 429 -14.51 17.59 -16.08
C ASP A 429 -15.33 16.30 -15.92
N LEU A 430 -15.43 15.75 -14.70
CA LEU A 430 -16.25 14.57 -14.42
C LEU A 430 -17.72 14.91 -14.17
N ARG A 431 -18.04 16.12 -13.72
CA ARG A 431 -19.44 16.57 -13.68
C ARG A 431 -20.00 16.74 -15.08
N GLU A 432 -19.19 17.23 -16.02
CA GLU A 432 -19.60 17.40 -17.41
C GLU A 432 -19.93 16.08 -18.10
N VAL A 433 -19.23 15.00 -17.73
CA VAL A 433 -19.55 13.63 -18.18
C VAL A 433 -21.00 13.25 -17.85
N MET A 434 -21.58 13.78 -16.78
CA MET A 434 -22.97 13.49 -16.40
C MET A 434 -23.99 13.99 -17.43
N TRP A 435 -23.64 14.98 -18.27
CA TRP A 435 -24.49 15.44 -19.37
C TRP A 435 -24.48 14.49 -20.59
N HIS A 436 -23.53 13.56 -20.63
CA HIS A 436 -23.40 12.57 -21.71
C HIS A 436 -24.03 11.22 -21.39
N VAL A 437 -24.61 11.08 -20.19
CA VAL A 437 -25.28 9.86 -19.75
C VAL A 437 -26.73 10.13 -19.37
N THR A 438 -27.57 9.12 -19.51
CA THR A 438 -29.00 9.18 -19.15
C THR A 438 -29.32 8.15 -18.08
N PRO A 439 -30.12 8.47 -17.05
CA PRO A 439 -30.53 7.48 -16.06
C PRO A 439 -31.25 6.29 -16.72
N LYS A 440 -31.01 5.09 -16.20
CA LYS A 440 -31.85 3.94 -16.49
C LYS A 440 -33.18 4.14 -15.75
N GLU A 441 -34.28 4.19 -16.50
CA GLU A 441 -35.65 4.29 -15.95
C GLU A 441 -36.01 3.16 -14.97
#